data_AF-A0A6J6GKW5-F1
#
_entry.id   AF-A0A6J6GKW5-F1
#
_cell.length_a   1.000
_cell.length_b   1.000
_cell.length_c   1.000
_cell.angle_alpha   90.00
_cell.angle_beta   90.00
_cell.angle_gamma   90.00
#
_symmetry.space_group_name_H-M   'P 1'
#
loop_
_entity.id
_entity.type
_entity.pdbx_description
1 polymer ?
#
loop_
_entity_poly.entity_id
_entity_poly.type
_entity_poly.pdbx_seq_one_letter_code
_entity_poly.pdbx_strand_id
1 'polypeptide(L)'
;MAQDSSKAAKARAVVASLLIVEASVIAILGVWLIVLAIKADSFEFLPLLGDLLFVILGSGGLAVSAVGYRRGKYFGRAPSVLANLIALGVVSYQVQAGFWIVAIPLAVLATATLAATLRAIPE
;
A
#
# COMPACT_ATOMS: atom_id res chain seq x y z
N MET A 1 7.91 -12.66 29.93
CA MET A 1 8.76 -12.14 28.84
C MET A 1 8.57 -12.88 27.51
N ALA A 2 8.55 -14.22 27.44
CA ALA A 2 8.38 -14.95 26.16
C ALA A 2 7.02 -14.75 25.46
N GLN A 3 5.94 -14.58 26.23
CA GLN A 3 4.58 -14.42 25.68
C GLN A 3 4.35 -13.06 24.99
N ASP A 4 5.11 -12.03 25.38
CA ASP A 4 5.02 -10.69 24.79
C ASP A 4 5.73 -10.64 23.41
N SER A 5 6.92 -11.24 23.34
CA SER A 5 7.70 -11.40 22.10
C SER A 5 6.93 -12.16 21.02
N SER A 6 6.21 -13.24 21.38
CA SER A 6 5.39 -14.01 20.42
C SER A 6 4.22 -13.20 19.86
N LYS A 7 3.55 -12.38 20.70
CA LYS A 7 2.47 -11.50 20.25
C LYS A 7 2.98 -10.39 19.34
N ALA A 8 4.11 -9.77 19.69
CA ALA A 8 4.77 -8.76 18.86
C ALA A 8 5.19 -9.32 17.49
N ALA A 9 5.75 -10.53 17.45
CA ALA A 9 6.12 -11.20 16.20
C ALA A 9 4.91 -11.49 15.31
N LYS A 10 3.79 -11.97 15.88
CA LYS A 10 2.53 -12.18 15.15
C LYS A 10 1.97 -10.87 14.59
N ALA A 11 1.99 -9.79 15.38
CA ALA A 11 1.54 -8.48 14.92
C ALA A 11 2.38 -7.97 13.73
N ARG A 12 3.71 -8.13 13.77
CA ARG A 12 4.60 -7.79 12.65
C ARG A 12 4.32 -8.64 11.41
N ALA A 13 4.03 -9.93 11.58
CA ALA A 13 3.70 -10.82 10.48
C ALA A 13 2.37 -10.43 9.82
N VAL A 14 1.36 -10.03 10.60
CA VAL A 14 0.09 -9.50 10.07
C VAL A 14 0.33 -8.23 9.28
N VAL A 15 1.03 -7.24 9.83
CA VAL A 15 1.36 -5.98 9.13
C VAL A 15 2.11 -6.25 7.83
N ALA A 16 3.13 -7.11 7.86
CA ALA A 16 3.87 -7.47 6.66
C ALA A 16 2.96 -8.11 5.59
N SER A 17 2.02 -8.95 5.99
CA SER A 17 1.06 -9.55 5.06
C SER A 17 0.12 -8.50 4.47
N LEU A 18 -0.41 -7.56 5.25
CA LEU A 18 -1.23 -6.46 4.72
C LEU A 18 -0.44 -5.62 3.69
N LEU A 19 0.79 -5.25 4.00
CA LEU A 19 1.64 -4.46 3.10
C LEU A 19 1.96 -5.20 1.79
N ILE A 20 2.14 -6.52 1.84
CA ILE A 20 2.31 -7.34 0.62
C ILE A 20 1.02 -7.39 -0.20
N VAL A 21 -0.14 -7.52 0.45
CA VAL A 21 -1.43 -7.47 -0.25
C VAL A 21 -1.61 -6.11 -0.93
N GLU A 22 -1.37 -4.99 -0.22
CA GLU A 22 -1.42 -3.65 -0.80
C GLU A 22 -0.45 -3.48 -1.98
N ALA A 23 0.80 -3.93 -1.82
CA ALA A 23 1.78 -3.91 -2.90
C ALA A 23 1.31 -4.70 -4.13
N SER A 24 0.70 -5.86 -3.91
CA SER A 24 0.17 -6.71 -4.98
C SER A 24 -1.00 -6.05 -5.70
N VAL A 25 -1.92 -5.43 -4.96
CA VAL A 25 -3.06 -4.69 -5.53
C VAL A 25 -2.56 -3.54 -6.40
N ILE A 26 -1.60 -2.74 -5.93
CA ILE A 26 -1.02 -1.64 -6.71
C ILE A 26 -0.33 -2.16 -7.96
N ALA A 27 0.41 -3.26 -7.86
CA ALA A 27 1.07 -3.88 -9.01
C ALA A 27 0.06 -4.38 -10.07
N ILE A 28 -1.02 -5.05 -9.63
CA ILE A 28 -2.09 -5.52 -10.52
C ILE A 28 -2.78 -4.33 -11.21
N LEU A 29 -3.07 -3.26 -10.47
CA LEU A 29 -3.63 -2.03 -11.04
C LEU A 29 -2.68 -1.39 -12.06
N GLY A 30 -1.38 -1.40 -11.82
CA GLY A 30 -0.40 -0.92 -12.79
C GLY A 30 -0.36 -1.75 -14.09
N VAL A 31 -0.43 -3.08 -13.98
CA VAL A 31 -0.55 -3.95 -15.17
C VAL A 31 -1.85 -3.66 -15.92
N TRP A 32 -2.94 -3.45 -15.19
CA TRP A 32 -4.22 -3.06 -15.78
C TRP A 32 -4.13 -1.72 -16.53
N LEU A 33 -3.45 -0.71 -15.96
CA LEU A 33 -3.22 0.58 -16.61
C LEU A 33 -2.42 0.44 -17.91
N ILE A 34 -1.41 -0.44 -17.96
CA ILE A 34 -0.67 -0.71 -19.20
C ILE A 34 -1.62 -1.26 -20.28
N VAL A 35 -2.49 -2.21 -19.93
CA VAL A 35 -3.49 -2.75 -20.88
C VAL A 35 -4.44 -1.65 -21.36
N LEU A 36 -4.85 -0.75 -20.47
CA LEU A 36 -5.72 0.38 -20.79
C LEU A 36 -5.06 1.38 -21.73
N ALA A 37 -3.78 1.69 -21.49
CA ALA A 37 -2.99 2.59 -22.33
C ALA A 37 -2.78 2.03 -23.74
N ILE A 38 -2.60 0.71 -23.90
CA ILE A 38 -2.48 0.06 -25.21
C ILE A 38 -3.79 0.13 -26.00
N LYS A 39 -4.94 0.10 -25.31
CA LYS A 39 -6.27 0.16 -25.93
C LYS A 39 -6.81 1.58 -26.11
N ALA A 40 -6.10 2.59 -25.62
CA ALA A 40 -6.55 3.97 -25.69
C ALA A 40 -6.45 4.52 -27.12
N ASP A 41 -7.48 5.25 -27.56
CA ASP A 41 -7.48 5.93 -28.87
C ASP A 41 -6.42 7.05 -28.94
N SER A 42 -6.04 7.61 -27.79
CA SER A 42 -5.02 8.65 -27.65
C SER A 42 -3.97 8.24 -26.62
N PHE A 43 -2.83 7.74 -27.11
CA PHE A 43 -1.72 7.37 -26.25
C PHE A 43 -0.95 8.60 -25.76
N GLU A 44 -1.02 8.88 -24.47
CA GLU A 44 -0.24 9.94 -23.83
C GLU A 44 0.91 9.34 -23.00
N PHE A 45 2.14 9.50 -23.48
CA PHE A 45 3.32 8.90 -22.84
C PHE A 45 3.64 9.49 -21.46
N LEU A 46 3.47 10.81 -21.30
CA LEU A 46 3.86 11.51 -20.07
C LEU A 46 3.01 11.12 -18.85
N PRO A 47 1.67 11.05 -18.95
CA PRO A 47 0.81 10.51 -17.89
C PRO A 47 1.14 9.05 -17.57
N LEU A 48 1.32 8.21 -18.59
CA LEU A 48 1.65 6.79 -18.39
C LEU A 48 2.97 6.60 -17.64
N LEU A 49 3.99 7.41 -17.94
CA LEU A 49 5.27 7.37 -17.23
C LEU A 49 5.09 7.73 -15.75
N GLY A 50 4.26 8.74 -15.45
CA GLY A 50 3.92 9.13 -14.07
C GLY A 50 3.26 7.98 -13.30
N ASP A 51 2.28 7.33 -13.90
CA ASP A 51 1.57 6.20 -13.31
C ASP A 51 2.49 4.99 -13.10
N LEU A 52 3.36 4.68 -14.06
CA LEU A 52 4.34 3.60 -13.95
C LEU A 52 5.34 3.86 -12.81
N LEU A 53 5.88 5.08 -12.72
CA LEU A 53 6.78 5.46 -11.64
C LEU A 53 6.07 5.35 -10.29
N PHE A 54 4.82 5.82 -10.20
CA PHE A 54 4.02 5.72 -8.98
C PHE A 54 3.78 4.27 -8.57
N VAL A 55 3.42 3.39 -9.52
CA VAL A 55 3.20 1.96 -9.25
C VAL A 55 4.48 1.28 -8.80
N ILE A 56 5.60 1.52 -9.48
CA ILE A 56 6.89 0.89 -9.15
C ILE A 56 7.35 1.32 -7.76
N LEU A 57 7.33 2.62 -7.47
CA LEU A 57 7.74 3.16 -6.17
C LEU A 57 6.77 2.78 -5.06
N GLY A 58 5.46 2.82 -5.32
CA GLY A 58 4.43 2.48 -4.35
C GLY A 58 4.43 0.99 -4.00
N SER A 59 4.33 0.11 -4.99
CA SER A 59 4.34 -1.35 -4.76
C SER A 59 5.69 -1.85 -4.24
N GLY A 60 6.79 -1.37 -4.82
CA GLY A 60 8.14 -1.72 -4.39
C GLY A 60 8.45 -1.22 -2.97
N GLY A 61 8.10 0.03 -2.65
CA GLY A 61 8.29 0.62 -1.34
C GLY A 61 7.52 -0.11 -0.25
N LEU A 62 6.27 -0.51 -0.52
CA LEU A 62 5.45 -1.32 0.40
C LEU A 62 6.02 -2.74 0.57
N ALA A 63 6.45 -3.39 -0.51
CA ALA A 63 7.05 -4.73 -0.43
C ALA A 63 8.35 -4.72 0.39
N VAL A 64 9.21 -3.72 0.18
CA VAL A 64 10.44 -3.54 0.97
C VAL A 64 10.10 -3.26 2.44
N SER A 65 9.06 -2.48 2.70
CA SER A 65 8.58 -2.20 4.07
C SER A 65 8.07 -3.45 4.78
N ALA A 66 7.36 -4.33 4.07
CA ALA A 66 6.92 -5.62 4.58
C ALA A 66 8.10 -6.52 4.99
N VAL A 67 9.18 -6.54 4.19
CA VAL A 67 10.42 -7.24 4.54
C VAL A 67 11.06 -6.63 5.79
N GLY A 68 11.02 -5.31 5.94
CA GLY A 68 11.46 -4.60 7.15
C GLY A 68 10.74 -5.06 8.41
N TYR A 69 9.40 -5.14 8.35
CA TYR A 69 8.57 -5.63 9.45
C TYR A 69 8.87 -7.09 9.81
N ARG A 70 9.04 -7.98 8.81
CA ARG A 70 9.42 -9.39 9.04
C ARG A 70 10.78 -9.53 9.72
N ARG A 71 11.71 -8.64 9.42
CA ARG A 71 13.06 -8.62 10.01
C ARG A 71 13.12 -7.86 11.35
N GLY A 72 11.99 -7.37 11.86
CA GLY A 72 11.93 -6.59 13.10
C GLY A 72 12.59 -5.21 13.02
N LYS A 73 12.90 -4.71 11.81
CA LYS A 73 13.60 -3.43 11.64
C LYS A 73 12.60 -2.27 11.55
N TYR A 74 12.91 -1.17 12.23
CA TYR A 74 12.08 0.05 12.26
C TYR A 74 11.89 0.72 10.88
N PHE A 75 12.75 0.44 9.90
CA PHE A 75 12.73 1.12 8.60
C PHE A 75 11.45 0.86 7.78
N GLY A 76 10.73 -0.23 8.02
CA GLY A 76 9.48 -0.51 7.31
C GLY A 76 8.29 0.35 7.78
N ARG A 77 8.36 0.94 8.97
CA ARG A 77 7.20 1.62 9.58
C ARG A 77 6.89 2.97 8.95
N ALA A 78 7.89 3.84 8.83
CA ALA A 78 7.67 5.19 8.30
C ALA A 78 7.15 5.17 6.83
N PRO A 79 7.74 4.40 5.90
CA PRO A 79 7.23 4.35 4.53
C PRO A 79 5.82 3.76 4.44
N SER A 80 5.50 2.76 5.26
CA SER A 80 4.15 2.17 5.30
C SER A 80 3.10 3.16 5.78
N VAL A 81 3.41 3.94 6.82
CA VAL A 81 2.51 4.98 7.34
C VAL A 81 2.29 6.06 6.28
N LEU A 82 3.36 6.54 5.63
CA LEU A 82 3.27 7.55 4.58
C LEU A 82 2.43 7.06 3.39
N ALA A 83 2.67 5.84 2.91
CA ALA A 83 1.92 5.26 1.80
C ALA A 83 0.42 5.17 2.12
N ASN A 84 0.06 4.76 3.34
CA ASN A 84 -1.34 4.64 3.76
C ASN A 84 -2.02 6.01 3.96
N LEU A 85 -1.29 7.02 4.42
CA LEU A 85 -1.81 8.39 4.47
C LEU A 85 -2.06 8.96 3.06
N ILE A 86 -1.18 8.67 2.10
CA ILE A 86 -1.40 9.03 0.69
C ILE A 86 -2.65 8.32 0.15
N ALA A 87 -2.81 7.02 0.43
CA ALA A 87 -3.99 6.26 0.01
C ALA A 87 -5.29 6.86 0.56
N LEU A 88 -5.31 7.29 1.83
CA LEU A 88 -6.45 8.01 2.40
C LEU A 88 -6.69 9.36 1.73
N GLY A 89 -5.63 10.07 1.33
CA GLY A 89 -5.74 11.24 0.46
C GLY A 89 -6.45 10.92 -0.87
N VAL A 90 -6.08 9.81 -1.52
CA VAL A 90 -6.70 9.34 -2.77
C VAL A 90 -8.19 9.01 -2.58
N VAL A 91 -8.56 8.39 -1.45
CA VAL A 91 -9.97 8.13 -1.11
C VAL A 91 -10.80 9.41 -1.15
N SER A 92 -10.28 10.52 -0.62
CA SER A 92 -11.01 11.80 -0.60
C SER A 92 -11.36 12.29 -2.01
N TYR A 93 -10.46 12.10 -2.98
CA TYR A 93 -10.71 12.43 -4.39
C TYR A 93 -11.69 11.46 -5.04
N GLN A 94 -11.60 10.16 -4.72
CA GLN A 94 -12.51 9.14 -5.27
C GLN A 94 -13.95 9.33 -4.77
N VAL A 95 -14.12 9.74 -3.51
CA VAL A 95 -15.42 10.10 -2.95
C VAL A 95 -16.01 11.32 -3.67
N GLN A 96 -15.21 12.36 -3.91
CA GLN A 96 -15.64 13.54 -4.66
C GLN A 96 -16.03 13.19 -6.11
N ALA A 97 -15.34 12.23 -6.72
CA ALA A 97 -15.66 11.70 -8.05
C ALA A 97 -16.85 10.72 -8.07
N GLY A 98 -17.47 10.42 -6.92
CA GLY A 98 -18.59 9.47 -6.81
C GLY A 98 -18.19 8.00 -7.01
N PHE A 99 -16.89 7.67 -6.98
CA PHE A 99 -16.38 6.32 -7.26
C PHE A 99 -16.30 5.44 -6.01
N TRP A 100 -17.46 5.25 -5.38
CA TRP A 100 -17.61 4.58 -4.09
C TRP A 100 -17.13 3.13 -4.06
N ILE A 101 -17.26 2.42 -5.19
CA ILE A 101 -16.90 1.00 -5.30
C ILE A 101 -15.41 0.75 -5.05
N VAL A 102 -14.54 1.72 -5.34
CA VAL A 102 -13.10 1.66 -5.03
C VAL A 102 -12.76 2.44 -3.77
N ALA A 103 -13.42 3.58 -3.55
CA ALA A 103 -13.15 4.43 -2.38
C ALA A 103 -13.36 3.69 -1.05
N ILE A 104 -14.45 2.92 -0.93
CA ILE A 104 -14.78 2.22 0.32
C ILE A 104 -13.76 1.11 0.62
N PRO A 105 -13.48 0.14 -0.28
CA PRO A 105 -12.45 -0.86 -0.03
C PRO A 105 -11.08 -0.27 0.24
N LEU A 106 -10.68 0.78 -0.49
CA LEU A 106 -9.40 1.45 -0.30
C LEU A 106 -9.32 2.11 1.09
N ALA A 107 -10.37 2.80 1.52
CA ALA A 107 -10.43 3.42 2.84
C ALA A 107 -10.32 2.40 3.96
N VAL A 108 -11.02 1.26 3.84
CA VAL A 108 -10.99 0.18 4.82
C VAL A 108 -9.59 -0.42 4.90
N LEU A 109 -8.99 -0.76 3.76
CA LEU A 109 -7.66 -1.36 3.69
C LEU A 109 -6.60 -0.40 4.25
N ALA A 110 -6.59 0.85 3.78
CA ALA A 110 -5.60 1.83 4.19
C ALA A 110 -5.70 2.18 5.69
N THR A 111 -6.92 2.31 6.22
CA THR A 111 -7.13 2.57 7.64
C THR A 111 -6.72 1.37 8.49
N ALA A 112 -7.03 0.14 8.05
CA ALA A 112 -6.64 -1.08 8.75
C ALA A 112 -5.12 -1.25 8.79
N THR A 113 -4.43 -1.04 7.67
CA THR A 113 -2.97 -1.11 7.59
C THR A 113 -2.31 0.01 8.39
N LEU A 114 -2.84 1.24 8.34
CA LEU A 114 -2.35 2.35 9.15
C LEU A 114 -2.49 2.06 10.65
N ALA A 115 -3.66 1.58 11.09
CA ALA A 115 -3.88 1.23 12.49
C ALA A 115 -2.95 0.09 12.94
N ALA A 116 -2.76 -0.93 12.09
CA ALA A 116 -1.89 -2.07 12.38
C ALA A 116 -0.41 -1.66 12.43
N THR A 117 0.06 -0.82 11.49
CA THR A 117 1.45 -0.34 11.44
C THR A 117 1.79 0.58 12.62
N LEU A 118 0.85 1.41 13.09
CA LEU A 118 1.03 2.25 14.28
C LEU A 118 1.07 1.44 15.58
N ARG A 119 0.27 0.38 15.68
CA ARG A 119 0.22 -0.51 16.86
C ARG A 119 1.38 -1.49 16.91
N ALA A 120 1.89 -1.94 15.77
CA ALA A 120 3.06 -2.82 15.72
C ALA A 120 4.33 -2.02 16.05
N ILE A 121 4.70 -1.99 17.33
CA ILE A 121 5.98 -1.45 17.81
C ILE A 121 7.08 -2.48 17.45
N PRO A 122 8.03 -2.14 16.55
CA PRO A 122 9.25 -2.92 16.41
C PRO A 122 10.02 -2.81 17.73
N GLU A 123 10.67 -3.89 18.15
CA GLU A 123 11.55 -3.98 19.32
C GLU A 123 12.96 -4.10 18.77
#